data_AF-A0A2G6T5Q7-F1
#
_entry.id   AF-A0A2G6T5Q7-F1
#
_cell.length_a   1.000
_cell.length_b   1.000
_cell.length_c   1.000
_cell.angle_alpha   90.00
_cell.angle_beta   90.00
_cell.angle_gamma   90.00
#
_symmetry.space_group_name_H-M   'P 1'
#
loop_
_entity.id
_entity.type
_entity.pdbx_description
1 polymer ?
#
loop_
_entity_poly.entity_id
_entity_poly.type
_entity_poly.pdbx_seq_one_letter_code
_entity_poly.pdbx_strand_id
1 'polypeptide(L)'
;MSKNKANFLLSLLVGSIGLLGSLLPASVNAATVTVVNLDSQGEGFNDTTPASPVGGNSGTTIGQQRTIAFQHAANIWGSHLQSAVPIRVGGQFDPLPCTASSGTLGSAGPKSANRDFAGAPVAGTWYPIALANAIAGIDFLPNDNHISATFSSTIGSTGCLESSGWYYGLDASPPREKLTLSACFCMSSGMDWAFSLTLTVKLVPKRLDSMTPTCATLSVMGQHHLVFPV
;
A
#
# COMPACT_ATOMS: atom_id res chain seq x y z
N MET A 1 13.27 90.73 -9.72
CA MET A 1 14.74 90.67 -9.53
C MET A 1 15.04 90.10 -8.15
N SER A 2 15.40 88.82 -8.07
CA SER A 2 16.40 88.32 -7.11
C SER A 2 16.81 86.91 -7.55
N LYS A 3 18.12 86.69 -7.61
CA LYS A 3 18.81 85.49 -8.09
C LYS A 3 19.10 84.55 -6.90
N ASN A 4 19.29 83.26 -7.20
CA ASN A 4 20.32 82.32 -6.68
C ASN A 4 19.73 80.88 -6.67
N LYS A 5 19.98 80.00 -7.66
CA LYS A 5 21.19 79.19 -7.98
C LYS A 5 21.63 78.19 -6.89
N ALA A 6 21.61 76.91 -7.32
CA ALA A 6 22.37 75.72 -6.86
C ALA A 6 21.94 75.10 -5.51
N ASN A 7 21.91 73.78 -5.28
CA ASN A 7 22.32 72.59 -6.03
C ASN A 7 21.82 71.32 -5.30
N PHE A 8 21.70 70.21 -6.04
CA PHE A 8 21.76 68.81 -5.58
C PHE A 8 20.63 68.33 -4.64
N LEU A 9 19.85 67.29 -4.98
CA LEU A 9 20.30 65.90 -5.02
C LEU A 9 19.39 65.03 -5.93
N LEU A 10 20.05 64.20 -6.74
CA LEU A 10 19.49 63.05 -7.45
C LEU A 10 18.71 62.14 -6.48
N SER A 11 17.45 61.85 -6.78
CA SER A 11 16.76 60.67 -6.24
C SER A 11 16.55 59.69 -7.40
N LEU A 12 17.29 58.59 -7.37
CA LEU A 12 17.18 57.48 -8.33
C LEU A 12 15.75 56.93 -8.32
N LEU A 13 15.15 56.78 -9.51
CA LEU A 13 14.12 55.78 -9.75
C LEU A 13 14.76 54.40 -9.57
N VAL A 14 14.40 53.68 -8.51
CA VAL A 14 14.56 52.23 -8.46
C VAL A 14 13.18 51.63 -8.74
N GLY A 15 12.99 51.18 -9.97
CA GLY A 15 11.84 50.38 -10.36
C GLY A 15 11.98 48.98 -9.81
N SER A 16 11.27 48.67 -8.73
CA SER A 16 11.20 47.32 -8.16
C SER A 16 10.10 46.51 -8.87
N ILE A 17 10.39 45.99 -10.07
CA ILE A 17 9.62 44.86 -10.63
C ILE A 17 10.23 43.59 -10.06
N GLY A 18 9.83 43.24 -8.84
CA GLY A 18 10.22 42.01 -8.17
C GLY A 18 9.26 40.88 -8.55
N LEU A 19 9.76 39.97 -9.38
CA LEU A 19 9.22 38.66 -9.76
C LEU A 19 8.18 38.09 -8.77
N LEU A 20 6.89 38.12 -9.13
CA LEU A 20 5.94 37.13 -8.61
C LEU A 20 6.33 35.80 -9.24
N GLY A 21 7.17 35.02 -8.56
CA GLY A 21 7.35 33.61 -8.86
C GLY A 21 6.01 32.91 -8.67
N SER A 22 5.32 32.65 -9.78
CA SER A 22 4.16 31.77 -9.81
C SER A 22 4.61 30.40 -9.33
N LEU A 23 4.35 30.08 -8.06
CA LEU A 23 4.32 28.71 -7.55
C LEU A 23 3.21 27.99 -8.33
N LEU A 24 3.58 27.38 -9.45
CA LEU A 24 2.72 26.38 -10.07
C LEU A 24 2.53 25.29 -9.01
N PRO A 25 1.28 24.97 -8.62
CA PRO A 25 1.07 23.82 -7.75
C PRO A 25 1.63 22.61 -8.49
N ALA A 26 2.62 21.94 -7.91
CA ALA A 26 3.02 20.63 -8.38
C ALA A 26 1.76 19.76 -8.36
N SER A 27 1.31 19.30 -9.52
CA SER A 27 0.19 18.38 -9.63
C SER A 27 0.53 17.13 -8.83
N VAL A 28 -0.11 16.97 -7.68
CA VAL A 28 0.15 15.83 -6.81
C VAL A 28 -0.65 14.65 -7.36
N ASN A 29 0.04 13.80 -8.14
CA ASN A 29 -0.59 12.64 -8.77
C ASN A 29 -0.73 11.49 -7.76
N ALA A 30 -1.83 10.74 -7.93
CA ALA A 30 -1.98 9.42 -7.33
C ALA A 30 -0.76 8.54 -7.65
N ALA A 31 -0.28 7.79 -6.66
CA ALA A 31 0.85 6.89 -6.87
C ALA A 31 0.46 5.76 -7.83
N THR A 32 1.34 5.49 -8.81
CA THR A 32 1.21 4.30 -9.64
C THR A 32 1.74 3.09 -8.88
N VAL A 33 0.92 2.05 -8.73
CA VAL A 33 1.29 0.82 -8.02
C VAL A 33 1.27 -0.35 -8.99
N THR A 34 2.42 -0.97 -9.19
CA THR A 34 2.60 -2.12 -10.07
C THR A 34 2.72 -3.39 -9.24
N VAL A 35 1.80 -4.32 -9.43
CA VAL A 35 1.92 -5.67 -8.89
C VAL A 35 2.94 -6.47 -9.71
N VAL A 36 3.89 -7.07 -9.03
CA VAL A 36 4.88 -7.99 -9.59
C VAL A 36 4.56 -9.39 -9.07
N ASN A 37 4.24 -10.29 -10.00
CA ASN A 37 3.97 -11.69 -9.69
C ASN A 37 5.27 -12.43 -9.38
N LEU A 38 5.36 -13.03 -8.19
CA LEU A 38 6.52 -13.81 -7.72
C LEU A 38 6.24 -15.32 -7.67
N ASP A 39 5.02 -15.76 -8.03
CA ASP A 39 4.65 -17.18 -8.05
C ASP A 39 5.27 -17.91 -9.25
N SER A 40 5.54 -19.21 -9.08
CA SER A 40 5.93 -20.12 -10.16
C SER A 40 4.74 -20.50 -11.05
N GLN A 41 4.97 -21.29 -12.10
CA GLN A 41 3.89 -21.78 -12.96
C GLN A 41 2.95 -22.72 -12.19
N GLY A 42 1.63 -22.50 -12.31
CA GLY A 42 0.61 -23.39 -11.75
C GLY A 42 0.24 -23.12 -10.30
N GLU A 43 0.81 -22.11 -9.66
CA GLU A 43 0.49 -21.71 -8.28
C GLU A 43 0.06 -20.25 -8.17
N GLY A 44 -0.59 -19.89 -7.06
CA GLY A 44 -0.89 -18.50 -6.73
C GLY A 44 -1.55 -17.69 -7.83
N PHE A 45 -0.91 -16.61 -8.27
CA PHE A 45 -1.33 -15.77 -9.40
C PHE A 45 -1.27 -16.48 -10.76
N ASN A 46 -0.47 -17.53 -10.90
CA ASN A 46 -0.36 -18.37 -12.10
C ASN A 46 -1.19 -19.66 -12.03
N ASP A 47 -2.07 -19.78 -11.05
CA ASP A 47 -2.96 -20.93 -10.89
C ASP A 47 -3.94 -21.02 -12.07
N THR A 48 -3.86 -22.12 -12.83
CA THR A 48 -4.67 -22.37 -14.04
C THR A 48 -5.99 -23.07 -13.75
N THR A 49 -6.32 -23.33 -12.48
CA THR A 49 -7.59 -23.98 -12.10
C THR A 49 -8.76 -23.15 -12.62
N PRO A 50 -9.66 -23.73 -13.44
CA PRO A 50 -10.80 -22.99 -13.97
C PRO A 50 -11.70 -22.44 -12.87
N ALA A 51 -12.12 -21.18 -13.02
CA ALA A 51 -13.03 -20.49 -12.10
C ALA A 51 -14.03 -19.64 -12.90
N SER A 52 -15.31 -19.65 -12.51
CA SER A 52 -16.29 -18.74 -13.09
C SER A 52 -16.05 -17.31 -12.59
N PRO A 53 -16.20 -16.26 -13.43
CA PRO A 53 -16.15 -14.87 -13.01
C PRO A 53 -17.08 -14.58 -11.81
N VAL A 54 -16.62 -13.73 -10.88
CA VAL A 54 -17.36 -13.39 -9.65
C VAL A 54 -17.22 -11.91 -9.31
N GLY A 55 -18.30 -11.28 -8.84
CA GLY A 55 -18.27 -9.92 -8.28
C GLY A 55 -17.57 -8.86 -9.13
N GLY A 56 -17.74 -8.88 -10.44
CA GLY A 56 -17.07 -7.96 -11.37
C GLY A 56 -15.62 -8.33 -11.74
N ASN A 57 -15.07 -9.42 -11.21
CA ASN A 57 -13.80 -9.98 -11.63
C ASN A 57 -13.99 -10.90 -12.84
N SER A 58 -13.43 -10.52 -13.99
CA SER A 58 -13.57 -11.24 -15.26
C SER A 58 -12.61 -12.43 -15.43
N GLY A 59 -11.78 -12.74 -14.43
CA GLY A 59 -10.84 -13.85 -14.51
C GLY A 59 -11.53 -15.21 -14.65
N THR A 60 -10.97 -16.06 -15.50
CA THR A 60 -11.49 -17.42 -15.80
C THR A 60 -10.69 -18.55 -15.15
N THR A 61 -9.60 -18.20 -14.45
CA THR A 61 -8.87 -19.11 -13.56
C THR A 61 -8.69 -18.46 -12.19
N ILE A 62 -8.40 -19.27 -11.17
CA ILE A 62 -8.10 -18.78 -9.82
C ILE A 62 -6.95 -17.76 -9.87
N GLY A 63 -5.87 -18.06 -10.59
CA GLY A 63 -4.72 -17.17 -10.73
C GLY A 63 -5.08 -15.83 -11.36
N GLN A 64 -5.81 -15.85 -12.47
CA GLN A 64 -6.31 -14.63 -13.11
C GLN A 64 -7.16 -13.78 -12.16
N GLN A 65 -8.07 -14.43 -11.41
CA GLN A 65 -8.90 -13.71 -10.45
C GLN A 65 -8.08 -13.09 -9.31
N ARG A 66 -7.09 -13.80 -8.77
CA ARG A 66 -6.15 -13.27 -7.78
C ARG A 66 -5.41 -12.05 -8.31
N THR A 67 -4.86 -12.11 -9.53
CA THR A 67 -4.12 -10.99 -10.14
C THR A 67 -5.00 -9.76 -10.31
N ILE A 68 -6.22 -9.94 -10.85
CA ILE A 68 -7.18 -8.85 -11.04
C ILE A 68 -7.57 -8.23 -9.69
N ALA A 69 -7.91 -9.06 -8.71
CA ALA A 69 -8.30 -8.58 -7.38
C ALA A 69 -7.16 -7.85 -6.67
N PHE A 70 -5.92 -8.35 -6.78
CA PHE A 70 -4.76 -7.75 -6.15
C PHE A 70 -4.38 -6.42 -6.81
N GLN A 71 -4.37 -6.35 -8.15
CA GLN A 71 -4.12 -5.09 -8.86
C GLN A 71 -5.24 -4.07 -8.61
N HIS A 72 -6.50 -4.52 -8.52
CA HIS A 72 -7.61 -3.63 -8.14
C HIS A 72 -7.40 -3.02 -6.75
N ALA A 73 -6.99 -3.82 -5.77
CA ALA A 73 -6.67 -3.34 -4.42
C ALA A 73 -5.46 -2.39 -4.43
N ALA A 74 -4.42 -2.70 -5.21
CA ALA A 74 -3.26 -1.83 -5.42
C ALA A 74 -3.63 -0.47 -6.03
N ASN A 75 -4.57 -0.45 -6.97
CA ASN A 75 -5.06 0.79 -7.58
C ASN A 75 -5.85 1.64 -6.58
N ILE A 76 -6.71 1.03 -5.75
CA ILE A 76 -7.42 1.75 -4.69
C ILE A 76 -6.40 2.36 -3.72
N TRP A 77 -5.44 1.57 -3.24
CA TRP A 77 -4.41 2.07 -2.34
C TRP A 77 -3.58 3.20 -2.96
N GLY A 78 -3.11 3.02 -4.21
CA GLY A 78 -2.37 4.04 -4.95
C GLY A 78 -3.14 5.36 -5.13
N SER A 79 -4.47 5.30 -5.22
CA SER A 79 -5.32 6.50 -5.32
C SER A 79 -5.31 7.38 -4.07
N HIS A 80 -4.93 6.82 -2.92
CA HIS A 80 -4.79 7.54 -1.65
C HIS A 80 -3.36 8.01 -1.37
N LEU A 81 -2.41 7.66 -2.25
CA LEU A 81 -1.00 7.99 -2.08
C LEU A 81 -0.54 9.05 -3.05
N GLN A 82 0.45 9.83 -2.61
CA GLN A 82 1.07 10.87 -3.41
C GLN A 82 2.52 10.49 -3.66
N SER A 83 2.86 10.14 -4.92
CA SER A 83 4.23 9.81 -5.31
C SER A 83 4.42 9.98 -6.81
N ALA A 84 5.47 10.70 -7.20
CA ALA A 84 5.95 10.71 -8.58
C ALA A 84 6.76 9.46 -8.95
N VAL A 85 7.22 8.71 -7.95
CA VAL A 85 7.97 7.45 -8.12
C VAL A 85 6.99 6.27 -8.10
N PRO A 86 6.96 5.41 -9.13
CA PRO A 86 6.12 4.21 -9.13
C PRO A 86 6.47 3.27 -7.97
N ILE A 87 5.45 2.62 -7.39
CA ILE A 87 5.62 1.67 -6.31
C ILE A 87 5.49 0.25 -6.87
N ARG A 88 6.50 -0.59 -6.66
CA ARG A 88 6.50 -2.00 -7.07
C ARG A 88 6.16 -2.89 -5.88
N VAL A 89 5.11 -3.70 -6.00
CA VAL A 89 4.65 -4.61 -4.95
C VAL A 89 4.82 -6.05 -5.45
N GLY A 90 5.81 -6.75 -4.91
CA GLY A 90 5.99 -8.18 -5.15
C GLY A 90 4.95 -8.97 -4.38
N GLY A 91 4.16 -9.79 -5.07
CA GLY A 91 3.13 -10.63 -4.48
C GLY A 91 3.36 -12.11 -4.78
N GLN A 92 3.06 -12.98 -3.82
CA GLN A 92 2.97 -14.43 -4.00
C GLN A 92 1.90 -15.06 -3.11
N PHE A 93 1.55 -16.32 -3.40
CA PHE A 93 0.70 -17.16 -2.57
C PHE A 93 1.45 -18.39 -2.08
N ASP A 94 1.75 -18.44 -0.79
CA ASP A 94 2.42 -19.56 -0.15
C ASP A 94 1.64 -20.10 1.05
N PRO A 95 1.90 -21.34 1.49
CA PRO A 95 1.34 -21.83 2.74
C PRO A 95 1.76 -20.95 3.92
N LEU A 96 0.79 -20.40 4.64
CA LEU A 96 1.01 -19.67 5.89
C LEU A 96 0.43 -20.44 7.09
N PRO A 97 0.89 -20.17 8.33
CA PRO A 97 0.41 -20.87 9.52
C PRO A 97 -1.11 -20.84 9.64
N CYS A 98 -1.70 -22.02 9.77
CA CYS A 98 -3.15 -22.19 9.76
C CYS A 98 -3.60 -23.45 10.50
N THR A 99 -4.83 -23.43 10.98
CA THR A 99 -5.60 -24.50 11.61
C THR A 99 -7.03 -24.47 11.09
N ALA A 100 -7.84 -25.47 11.45
CA ALA A 100 -9.24 -25.54 11.03
C ALA A 100 -10.06 -24.29 11.46
N SER A 101 -9.66 -23.59 12.52
CA SER A 101 -10.40 -22.45 13.09
C SER A 101 -9.61 -21.14 13.13
N SER A 102 -8.36 -21.10 12.69
CA SER A 102 -7.55 -19.88 12.67
C SER A 102 -6.49 -19.94 11.59
N GLY A 103 -6.11 -18.82 11.00
CA GLY A 103 -5.04 -18.81 10.01
C GLY A 103 -4.54 -17.42 9.69
N THR A 104 -3.28 -17.36 9.29
CA THR A 104 -2.69 -16.15 8.74
C THR A 104 -3.18 -15.99 7.29
N LEU A 105 -3.79 -14.86 6.98
CA LEU A 105 -4.31 -14.58 5.64
C LEU A 105 -3.24 -14.04 4.70
N GLY A 106 -2.34 -13.25 5.26
CA GLY A 106 -1.22 -12.70 4.53
C GLY A 106 -0.27 -11.95 5.44
N SER A 107 0.92 -11.72 4.92
CA SER A 107 1.94 -10.87 5.52
C SER A 107 2.51 -9.96 4.45
N ALA A 108 2.68 -8.68 4.77
CA ALA A 108 3.27 -7.72 3.84
C ALA A 108 4.16 -6.73 4.57
N GLY A 109 5.17 -6.21 3.89
CA GLY A 109 6.09 -5.23 4.47
C GLY A 109 7.06 -4.65 3.44
N PRO A 110 7.76 -3.56 3.81
CA PRO A 110 8.75 -2.96 2.94
C PRO A 110 9.96 -3.88 2.77
N LYS A 111 10.55 -3.88 1.57
CA LYS A 111 11.75 -4.68 1.25
C LYS A 111 13.03 -4.07 1.85
N SER A 112 13.03 -2.77 2.08
CA SER A 112 14.13 -2.04 2.72
C SER A 112 13.63 -0.74 3.35
N ALA A 113 14.52 -0.02 4.02
CA ALA A 113 14.29 1.32 4.54
C ALA A 113 15.50 2.20 4.25
N ASN A 114 15.29 3.51 4.18
CA ASN A 114 16.34 4.51 4.00
C ASN A 114 16.30 5.55 5.13
N ARG A 115 17.46 6.11 5.49
CA ARG A 115 17.62 7.07 6.59
C ARG A 115 18.55 8.19 6.16
N ASP A 116 18.28 9.41 6.66
CA ASP A 116 19.10 10.61 6.43
C ASP A 116 19.35 10.95 4.95
N PHE A 117 18.36 10.67 4.09
CA PHE A 117 18.41 11.08 2.69
C PHE A 117 18.04 12.56 2.51
N ALA A 118 18.45 13.16 1.40
CA ALA A 118 18.11 14.54 1.09
C ALA A 118 16.58 14.72 0.99
N GLY A 119 16.02 15.63 1.78
CA GLY A 119 14.57 15.84 1.87
C GLY A 119 13.86 15.01 2.94
N ALA A 120 14.58 14.17 3.71
CA ALA A 120 14.01 13.46 4.85
C ALA A 120 13.40 14.45 5.88
N PRO A 121 12.11 14.30 6.26
CA PRO A 121 11.44 15.25 7.15
C PRO A 121 12.02 15.29 8.57
N VAL A 122 12.48 14.14 9.07
CA VAL A 122 13.03 14.00 10.41
C VAL A 122 14.41 13.36 10.30
N ALA A 123 15.40 14.08 10.83
CA ALA A 123 16.76 13.58 10.90
C ALA A 123 16.82 12.38 11.84
N GLY A 124 17.58 11.38 11.42
CA GLY A 124 17.85 10.18 12.16
C GLY A 124 16.73 9.13 12.15
N THR A 125 15.76 9.28 11.26
CA THR A 125 14.60 8.39 11.15
C THR A 125 14.74 7.45 9.95
N TRP A 126 14.38 6.18 10.16
CA TRP A 126 14.26 5.20 9.08
C TRP A 126 12.87 5.28 8.44
N TYR A 127 12.84 5.43 7.12
CA TYR A 127 11.64 5.48 6.32
C TYR A 127 11.59 4.24 5.42
N PRO A 128 10.47 3.50 5.38
CA PRO A 128 10.29 2.43 4.40
C PRO A 128 10.53 2.92 2.98
N ILE A 129 11.13 2.06 2.15
CA ILE A 129 11.71 2.47 0.88
C ILE A 129 10.71 3.15 -0.07
N ALA A 130 9.45 2.70 -0.10
CA ALA A 130 8.40 3.34 -0.91
C ALA A 130 8.10 4.78 -0.46
N LEU A 131 8.10 5.03 0.86
CA LEU A 131 7.90 6.38 1.43
C LEU A 131 9.15 7.24 1.20
N ALA A 132 10.34 6.69 1.41
CA ALA A 132 11.59 7.39 1.12
C ALA A 132 11.67 7.82 -0.35
N ASN A 133 11.28 6.93 -1.27
CA ASN A 133 11.20 7.21 -2.70
C ASN A 133 10.19 8.34 -3.01
N ALA A 134 9.00 8.30 -2.39
CA ALA A 134 7.97 9.32 -2.59
C ALA A 134 8.42 10.70 -2.09
N ILE A 135 9.10 10.76 -0.95
CA ILE A 135 9.61 12.02 -0.37
C ILE A 135 10.78 12.57 -1.21
N ALA A 136 11.75 11.71 -1.56
CA ALA A 136 12.95 12.14 -2.26
C ALA A 136 12.73 12.37 -3.76
N GLY A 137 11.63 11.86 -4.33
CA GLY A 137 11.34 11.91 -5.76
C GLY A 137 12.29 11.04 -6.61
N ILE A 138 13.04 10.14 -5.99
CA ILE A 138 13.99 9.24 -6.65
C ILE A 138 13.77 7.80 -6.17
N ASP A 139 14.05 6.84 -7.04
CA ASP A 139 13.99 5.42 -6.68
C ASP A 139 15.34 4.95 -6.12
N PHE A 140 15.38 4.69 -4.81
CA PHE A 140 16.55 4.16 -4.12
C PHE A 140 16.76 2.65 -4.35
N LEU A 141 15.78 1.94 -4.93
CA LEU A 141 15.85 0.50 -5.17
C LEU A 141 15.39 0.15 -6.60
N PRO A 142 16.08 0.67 -7.63
CA PRO A 142 15.65 0.54 -9.01
C PRO A 142 15.60 -0.94 -9.45
N ASN A 143 14.49 -1.28 -10.13
CA ASN A 143 14.19 -2.63 -10.65
C ASN A 143 13.86 -3.71 -9.60
N ASP A 144 13.86 -3.40 -8.31
CA ASP A 144 13.39 -4.32 -7.26
C ASP A 144 11.98 -3.94 -6.80
N ASN A 145 11.39 -4.78 -5.97
CA ASN A 145 10.12 -4.52 -5.31
C ASN A 145 10.35 -3.64 -4.07
N HIS A 146 9.47 -2.67 -3.86
CA HIS A 146 9.49 -1.82 -2.67
C HIS A 146 8.76 -2.48 -1.49
N ILE A 147 7.75 -3.30 -1.81
CA ILE A 147 6.92 -4.03 -0.86
C ILE A 147 6.92 -5.51 -1.26
N SER A 148 6.99 -6.39 -0.28
CA SER A 148 6.73 -7.82 -0.44
C SER A 148 5.42 -8.16 0.24
N ALA A 149 4.59 -8.97 -0.41
CA ALA A 149 3.32 -9.47 0.13
C ALA A 149 3.19 -10.97 -0.16
N THR A 150 2.95 -11.74 0.89
CA THR A 150 2.64 -13.17 0.80
C THR A 150 1.23 -13.39 1.30
N PHE A 151 0.39 -14.02 0.50
CA PHE A 151 -0.97 -14.41 0.87
C PHE A 151 -1.03 -15.93 1.10
N SER A 152 -1.94 -16.38 1.97
CA SER A 152 -2.06 -17.80 2.24
C SER A 152 -2.68 -18.55 1.06
N SER A 153 -1.95 -19.54 0.53
CA SER A 153 -2.44 -20.44 -0.52
C SER A 153 -3.37 -21.54 0.01
N THR A 154 -3.43 -21.74 1.32
CA THR A 154 -4.10 -22.90 1.94
C THR A 154 -5.47 -22.60 2.56
N ILE A 155 -5.93 -21.35 2.55
CA ILE A 155 -7.25 -20.97 3.07
C ILE A 155 -8.37 -21.72 2.35
N GLY A 156 -9.22 -22.42 3.12
CA GLY A 156 -10.33 -23.22 2.60
C GLY A 156 -9.95 -24.66 2.25
N SER A 157 -8.69 -25.04 2.41
CA SER A 157 -8.23 -26.43 2.30
C SER A 157 -8.45 -27.19 3.60
N THR A 158 -8.46 -28.52 3.54
CA THR A 158 -8.50 -29.39 4.73
C THR A 158 -7.42 -28.99 5.74
N GLY A 159 -7.81 -28.80 6.99
CA GLY A 159 -6.98 -28.37 8.11
C GLY A 159 -6.75 -26.86 8.19
N CYS A 160 -7.26 -26.04 7.26
CA CYS A 160 -7.01 -24.59 7.23
C CYS A 160 -8.25 -23.79 6.87
N LEU A 161 -8.95 -23.28 7.90
CA LEU A 161 -10.20 -22.51 7.75
C LEU A 161 -11.13 -23.17 6.72
N GLU A 162 -11.38 -24.48 6.90
CA GLU A 162 -12.03 -25.36 5.91
C GLU A 162 -13.43 -24.88 5.49
N SER A 163 -14.15 -24.24 6.41
CA SER A 163 -15.47 -23.65 6.15
C SER A 163 -15.39 -22.25 5.53
N SER A 164 -14.21 -21.82 5.06
CA SER A 164 -13.97 -20.50 4.49
C SER A 164 -13.40 -20.60 3.06
N GLY A 165 -12.66 -19.58 2.63
CA GLY A 165 -12.04 -19.50 1.32
C GLY A 165 -11.92 -18.07 0.86
N TRP A 166 -11.05 -17.84 -0.11
CA TRP A 166 -10.90 -16.52 -0.72
C TRP A 166 -12.10 -16.15 -1.59
N TYR A 167 -12.48 -14.87 -1.52
CA TYR A 167 -13.33 -14.20 -2.49
C TYR A 167 -12.50 -13.18 -3.27
N TYR A 168 -12.53 -13.30 -4.59
CA TYR A 168 -11.78 -12.46 -5.52
C TYR A 168 -12.65 -11.43 -6.26
N GLY A 169 -13.92 -11.27 -5.87
CA GLY A 169 -14.77 -10.23 -6.43
C GLY A 169 -14.29 -8.82 -6.06
N LEU A 170 -14.62 -7.86 -6.90
CA LEU A 170 -14.23 -6.44 -6.79
C LEU A 170 -15.35 -5.58 -6.19
N ASP A 171 -16.52 -6.17 -5.96
CA ASP A 171 -17.76 -5.51 -5.55
C ASP A 171 -17.87 -5.22 -4.04
N ALA A 172 -16.83 -5.55 -3.27
CA ALA A 172 -16.82 -5.46 -1.81
C ALA A 172 -18.00 -6.21 -1.12
N SER A 173 -18.62 -7.18 -1.81
CA SER A 173 -19.79 -7.91 -1.34
C SER A 173 -19.53 -9.42 -1.34
N PRO A 174 -18.60 -9.91 -0.50
CA PRO A 174 -18.31 -11.35 -0.43
C PRO A 174 -19.55 -12.14 0.00
N PRO A 175 -19.76 -13.36 -0.56
CA PRO A 175 -20.66 -14.33 0.04
C PRO A 175 -20.31 -14.57 1.51
N ARG A 176 -21.31 -14.97 2.31
CA ARG A 176 -21.06 -15.36 3.71
C ARG A 176 -19.92 -16.38 3.78
N GLU A 177 -19.10 -16.27 4.82
CA GLU A 177 -17.97 -17.18 5.11
C GLU A 177 -16.72 -17.01 4.23
N LYS A 178 -16.75 -16.16 3.18
CA LYS A 178 -15.55 -15.88 2.37
C LYS A 178 -14.74 -14.68 2.87
N LEU A 179 -13.43 -14.76 2.64
CA LEU A 179 -12.44 -13.74 2.99
C LEU A 179 -12.03 -12.96 1.74
N THR A 180 -12.16 -11.64 1.76
CA THR A 180 -11.87 -10.79 0.59
C THR A 180 -10.37 -10.50 0.47
N LEU A 181 -9.76 -10.86 -0.66
CA LEU A 181 -8.34 -10.60 -0.91
C LEU A 181 -8.01 -9.10 -0.96
N SER A 182 -8.84 -8.32 -1.64
CA SER A 182 -8.63 -6.87 -1.78
C SER A 182 -8.68 -6.15 -0.43
N ALA A 183 -9.60 -6.55 0.45
CA ALA A 183 -9.68 -6.02 1.81
C ALA A 183 -8.46 -6.40 2.66
N CYS A 184 -7.97 -7.64 2.54
CA CYS A 184 -6.75 -8.11 3.23
C CYS A 184 -5.55 -7.23 2.85
N PHE A 185 -5.36 -6.96 1.56
CA PHE A 185 -4.26 -6.13 1.09
C PHE A 185 -4.41 -4.64 1.48
N CYS A 186 -5.61 -4.07 1.37
CA CYS A 186 -5.86 -2.69 1.76
C CYS A 186 -5.58 -2.49 3.26
N MET A 187 -5.97 -3.43 4.11
CA MET A 187 -5.67 -3.35 5.55
C MET A 187 -4.16 -3.45 5.82
N SER A 188 -3.43 -4.30 5.10
CA SER A 188 -1.98 -4.39 5.25
C SER A 188 -1.21 -3.17 4.77
N SER A 189 -1.80 -2.39 3.86
CA SER A 189 -1.16 -1.23 3.23
C SER A 189 -1.65 0.12 3.79
N GLY A 190 -2.80 0.14 4.46
CA GLY A 190 -3.42 1.34 5.06
C GLY A 190 -3.03 1.62 6.52
N MET A 191 -2.34 0.70 7.19
CA MET A 191 -1.82 0.94 8.55
C MET A 191 -0.37 1.42 8.47
N ASP A 192 -0.22 2.76 8.55
CA ASP A 192 0.99 3.57 8.65
C ASP A 192 2.32 2.90 8.24
N TRP A 193 2.77 3.27 7.02
CA TRP A 193 4.12 3.54 6.48
C TRP A 193 5.39 3.21 7.31
N ALA A 194 5.37 2.27 8.24
CA ALA A 194 6.45 2.08 9.20
C ALA A 194 6.76 0.59 9.50
N PHE A 195 5.85 -0.38 9.33
CA PHE A 195 6.13 -1.75 9.79
C PHE A 195 5.50 -2.87 8.94
N SER A 196 6.12 -4.05 8.99
CA SER A 196 5.59 -5.31 8.45
C SER A 196 4.32 -5.71 9.20
N LEU A 197 3.30 -6.14 8.47
CA LEU A 197 2.04 -6.59 9.02
C LEU A 197 1.80 -8.07 8.73
N THR A 198 1.25 -8.78 9.73
CA THR A 198 0.67 -10.11 9.57
C THR A 198 -0.79 -10.05 10.01
N LEU A 199 -1.72 -10.44 9.12
CA LEU A 199 -3.14 -10.50 9.43
C LEU A 199 -3.55 -11.94 9.77
N THR A 200 -4.06 -12.16 10.98
CA THR A 200 -4.49 -13.49 11.45
C THR A 200 -5.98 -13.50 11.75
N VAL A 201 -6.70 -14.48 11.21
CA VAL A 201 -8.09 -14.77 11.52
C VAL A 201 -8.24 -15.84 12.58
N LYS A 202 -9.19 -15.66 13.50
CA LYS A 202 -9.66 -16.67 14.43
C LYS A 202 -11.18 -16.72 14.39
N LEU A 203 -11.74 -17.87 14.02
CA LEU A 203 -13.17 -18.13 14.09
C LEU A 203 -13.55 -18.27 15.57
N VAL A 204 -14.41 -17.38 16.06
CA VAL A 204 -15.00 -17.48 17.41
C VAL A 204 -16.42 -18.01 17.25
N PRO A 205 -16.81 -19.13 17.90
CA PRO A 205 -18.19 -19.59 17.87
C PRO A 205 -19.10 -18.54 18.53
N LYS A 206 -19.98 -17.90 17.75
CA LYS A 206 -21.14 -17.15 18.27
C LYS A 206 -22.41 -17.73 17.67
N ARG A 207 -23.53 -17.63 18.42
CA ARG A 207 -24.87 -18.09 18.00
C ARG A 207 -25.20 -17.59 16.59
N LEU A 208 -25.89 -18.44 15.82
CA LEU A 208 -26.05 -18.47 14.36
C LEU A 208 -26.64 -17.22 13.65
N ASP A 209 -26.83 -16.10 14.34
CA ASP A 209 -27.72 -15.04 13.84
C ASP A 209 -26.94 -13.90 13.14
N SER A 210 -25.60 -13.92 13.16
CA SER A 210 -24.78 -12.84 12.55
C SER A 210 -23.34 -13.25 12.20
N MET A 211 -23.14 -14.35 11.48
CA MET A 211 -21.86 -14.62 10.82
C MET A 211 -21.63 -13.66 9.64
N THR A 212 -21.24 -12.44 9.93
CA THR A 212 -20.27 -11.73 9.09
C THR A 212 -18.89 -12.10 9.64
N PRO A 213 -17.98 -12.72 8.86
CA PRO A 213 -16.58 -12.78 9.26
C PRO A 213 -16.04 -11.35 9.26
N THR A 214 -16.26 -10.62 10.36
CA THR A 214 -15.57 -9.36 10.60
C THR A 214 -14.08 -9.67 10.63
N CYS A 215 -13.32 -8.98 9.77
CA CYS A 215 -11.87 -9.04 9.73
C CYS A 215 -11.30 -9.10 11.15
N ALA A 216 -10.51 -10.13 11.38
CA ALA A 216 -10.07 -10.53 12.70
C ALA A 216 -8.94 -9.67 13.26
N THR A 217 -8.66 -9.94 14.53
CA THR A 217 -7.68 -9.27 15.38
C THR A 217 -6.31 -9.13 14.72
N LEU A 218 -5.92 -7.87 14.53
CA LEU A 218 -4.57 -7.44 14.19
C LEU A 218 -3.58 -7.91 15.25
N SER A 219 -2.57 -8.70 14.88
CA SER A 219 -1.43 -8.99 15.75
C SER A 219 -0.19 -8.35 15.15
N VAL A 220 0.18 -7.18 15.65
CA VAL A 220 1.46 -6.53 15.32
C VAL A 220 2.54 -7.32 16.05
N MET A 221 3.18 -8.29 15.39
CA MET A 221 4.44 -8.85 15.90
C MET A 221 5.56 -7.85 15.65
N GLY A 222 5.76 -6.94 16.61
CA GLY A 222 6.81 -5.93 16.55
C GLY A 222 6.54 -4.71 17.43
N GLN A 223 6.32 -4.91 18.74
CA GLN A 223 6.42 -3.81 19.71
C GLN A 223 7.90 -3.47 19.90
N HIS A 224 8.48 -2.71 18.96
CA HIS A 224 9.58 -1.83 19.31
C HIS A 224 8.96 -0.49 19.68
N HIS A 225 8.84 -0.25 20.99
CA HIS A 225 8.45 1.03 21.56
C HIS A 225 9.32 2.15 20.97
N LEU A 226 8.84 2.84 19.93
CA LEU A 226 9.36 4.16 19.58
C LEU A 226 8.60 5.15 20.45
N VAL A 227 9.20 5.48 21.58
CA VAL A 227 8.82 6.63 22.40
C VAL A 227 9.09 7.87 21.54
N PHE A 228 8.03 8.58 21.15
CA PHE A 228 8.15 9.94 20.62
C PHE A 228 8.43 10.86 21.82
N PRO A 229 9.59 11.56 21.89
CA PRO A 229 9.71 12.66 22.81
C PRO A 229 8.75 13.79 22.36
N VAL A 230 7.97 14.27 23.33
CA VAL A 230 7.10 15.46 23.23
C VAL A 230 7.91 16.72 22.98
#